data_AF-A0A5K0YS67-F1
#
_entry.id   AF-A0A5K0YS67-F1
#
_cell.length_a   1.000
_cell.length_b   1.000
_cell.length_c   1.000
_cell.angle_alpha   90.00
_cell.angle_beta   90.00
_cell.angle_gamma   90.00
#
_symmetry.space_group_name_H-M   'P 1'
#
loop_
_entity.id
_entity.type
_entity.pdbx_description
1 polymer ?
#
loop_
_entity_poly.entity_id
_entity_poly.type
_entity_poly.pdbx_seq_one_letter_code
_entity_poly.pdbx_strand_id
1 'polypeptide(L)' 'DHLGEVVFVDLPEAGTSVTKGSGFGAVESVKATSDINSPISGEIVEVNSKLSETPGL' A
#
# COMPACT_ATOMS: atom_id res chain seq x y z
N ASP A 1 8.05 8.80 10.99
CA ASP A 1 7.91 10.27 11.07
C ASP A 1 7.81 11.03 9.74
N HIS A 2 7.90 10.41 8.56
CA HIS A 2 7.82 11.16 7.29
C HIS A 2 6.41 11.37 6.73
N LEU A 3 5.46 10.46 7.05
CA LEU A 3 4.10 10.53 6.49
C LEU A 3 3.10 11.21 7.45
N GLY A 4 3.36 11.26 8.75
CA GLY A 4 2.38 11.78 9.71
C GLY A 4 1.19 10.82 9.87
N GLU A 5 0.00 11.34 10.16
CA GLU A 5 -1.22 10.55 10.37
C GLU A 5 -1.73 10.00 9.03
N VAL A 6 -1.68 8.68 8.88
CA VAL A 6 -2.18 7.97 7.71
C VAL A 6 -3.70 7.94 7.78
N VAL A 7 -4.34 8.42 6.73
CA VAL A 7 -5.80 8.51 6.63
C VAL A 7 -6.38 7.51 5.64
N PHE A 8 -5.56 7.04 4.70
CA PHE A 8 -6.00 6.11 3.68
C PHE A 8 -4.82 5.26 3.17
N VAL A 9 -5.10 3.99 2.87
CA VAL A 9 -4.16 3.06 2.26
C VAL A 9 -4.83 2.40 1.06
N ASP A 10 -4.29 2.63 -0.12
CA ASP A 10 -4.66 1.94 -1.34
C ASP A 10 -3.90 0.61 -1.40
N LEU A 11 -4.65 -0.49 -1.24
CA LEU A 11 -4.14 -1.84 -1.29
C LEU A 11 -4.65 -2.54 -2.55
N PRO A 12 -3.78 -3.26 -3.27
CA PRO A 12 -4.19 -4.04 -4.43
C PRO A 12 -5.01 -5.26 -4.00
N GLU A 13 -5.65 -5.92 -4.97
CA GLU A 13 -6.35 -7.17 -4.71
C GLU A 13 -5.40 -8.37 -4.65
N ALA A 14 -5.70 -9.32 -3.75
CA ALA A 14 -5.06 -10.63 -3.78
C ALA A 14 -5.34 -11.33 -5.13
N GLY A 15 -4.31 -11.94 -5.72
CA GLY A 15 -4.30 -12.46 -7.07
C GLY A 15 -3.69 -11.51 -8.10
N THR A 16 -3.41 -10.26 -7.73
CA THR A 16 -2.76 -9.29 -8.64
C THR A 16 -1.28 -9.65 -8.82
N SER A 17 -0.82 -9.71 -10.07
CA SER A 17 0.60 -9.84 -10.39
C SER A 17 1.30 -8.47 -10.31
N VAL A 18 2.36 -8.39 -9.52
CA VAL A 18 3.20 -7.20 -9.36
C VAL A 18 4.59 -7.43 -9.94
N THR A 19 5.21 -6.35 -10.41
CA THR A 19 6.60 -6.38 -10.93
C THR A 19 7.50 -5.57 -10.02
N LYS A 20 8.74 -6.02 -9.81
CA LYS A 20 9.75 -5.27 -9.06
C LYS A 20 9.89 -3.84 -9.61
N GLY A 21 9.75 -2.85 -8.74
CA GLY A 21 9.81 -1.43 -9.07
C GLY A 21 8.51 -0.84 -9.62
N SER A 22 7.47 -1.65 -9.83
CA SER A 22 6.12 -1.16 -10.17
C SER A 22 5.40 -0.75 -8.90
N GLY A 23 4.65 0.36 -8.98
CA GLY A 23 3.66 0.71 -7.97
C GLY A 23 2.61 -0.40 -7.86
N PHE A 24 2.26 -0.78 -6.63
CA PHE A 24 1.17 -1.72 -6.36
C PHE A 24 0.11 -1.14 -5.42
N GLY A 25 0.37 0.01 -4.81
CA GLY A 25 -0.53 0.67 -3.89
C GLY A 25 0.04 2.04 -3.51
N ALA A 26 -0.67 2.76 -2.65
CA ALA A 26 -0.28 4.08 -2.18
C ALA A 26 -0.73 4.28 -0.73
N VAL A 27 0.06 5.01 0.04
CA VAL A 27 -0.32 5.46 1.38
C VAL A 27 -0.58 6.95 1.32
N GLU A 28 -1.75 7.36 1.79
CA GLU A 28 -2.13 8.76 1.90
C GLU A 28 -2.28 9.17 3.36
N SER A 29 -1.66 10.30 3.65
CA SER A 29 -1.71 10.97 4.94
C SER A 29 -2.29 12.36 4.76
N VAL A 30 -2.63 13.03 5.86
CA VAL A 30 -3.12 14.42 5.83
C VAL A 30 -2.14 15.38 5.13
N LYS A 31 -0.85 15.04 5.06
CA LYS A 31 0.21 15.94 4.60
C LYS A 31 0.91 15.50 3.31
N ALA A 32 0.82 14.22 2.96
CA ALA A 32 1.58 13.64 1.86
C ALA A 32 0.94 12.34 1.34
N THR A 33 1.13 12.10 0.06
CA THR A 33 0.86 10.81 -0.58
C THR A 33 2.19 10.15 -0.91
N SER A 34 2.29 8.85 -0.73
CA SER A 34 3.49 8.08 -1.08
C SER A 34 3.13 6.78 -1.76
N ASP A 35 3.68 6.60 -2.95
CA ASP A 35 3.51 5.39 -3.74
C ASP A 35 4.31 4.23 -3.14
N ILE A 36 3.69 3.05 -3.11
CA ILE A 36 4.33 1.82 -2.67
C ILE A 36 4.76 1.03 -3.90
N ASN A 37 6.07 0.93 -4.09
CA ASN A 37 6.67 0.15 -5.16
C ASN A 37 7.00 -1.26 -4.70
N SER A 38 6.74 -2.25 -5.55
CA SER A 38 6.98 -3.64 -5.20
C SER A 38 8.49 -3.93 -5.16
N PRO A 39 9.02 -4.49 -4.06
CA PRO A 39 10.44 -4.83 -3.99
C PRO A 39 10.81 -6.04 -4.86
N ILE A 40 9.81 -6.85 -5.23
CA ILE A 40 9.96 -8.10 -5.98
C ILE A 40 8.87 -8.23 -7.05
N SER A 41 9.13 -9.07 -8.05
CA SER A 41 8.08 -9.50 -8.97
C SER A 41 7.43 -10.77 -8.42
N GLY A 42 6.11 -10.87 -8.50
CA GLY A 42 5.36 -12.01 -7.97
C GLY A 42 3.86 -11.77 -8.01
N GLU A 43 3.13 -12.62 -7.31
CA GLU A 43 1.68 -12.49 -7.16
C GLU A 43 1.34 -12.17 -5.71
N ILE A 44 0.40 -11.26 -5.52
CA ILE A 44 -0.08 -10.89 -4.20
C ILE A 44 -0.97 -12.00 -3.68
N VAL A 45 -0.51 -12.76 -2.69
CA VAL A 45 -1.28 -13.87 -2.13
C VAL A 45 -2.31 -13.41 -1.10
N GLU A 46 -2.03 -12.30 -0.42
CA GLU A 46 -2.84 -11.77 0.67
C GLU A 46 -2.52 -10.29 0.87
N VAL A 47 -3.52 -9.51 1.30
CA VAL A 47 -3.34 -8.11 1.69
C VAL A 47 -3.86 -7.88 3.10
N ASN A 48 -3.25 -6.94 3.81
CA ASN A 48 -3.66 -6.59 5.15
C ASN A 48 -4.92 -5.71 5.13
N SER A 49 -6.09 -6.33 5.00
CA SER A 49 -7.40 -5.67 4.95
C SER A 49 -7.69 -4.79 6.17
N LYS A 50 -7.00 -5.02 7.30
CA LYS A 50 -7.13 -4.16 8.48
C LYS A 50 -6.64 -2.73 8.24
N LEU A 51 -5.74 -2.51 7.28
CA LEU A 51 -5.28 -1.17 6.92
C LEU A 51 -6.36 -0.36 6.21
N SER A 52 -7.32 -1.02 5.55
CA SER A 52 -8.49 -0.35 4.96
C SER A 52 -9.46 0.15 6.02
N GLU A 53 -9.54 -0.53 7.17
CA GLU A 53 -10.40 -0.14 8.30
C GLU A 53 -9.67 0.77 9.30
N THR A 54 -8.38 0.57 9.50
CA THR A 54 -7.53 1.31 10.43
C THR A 54 -6.19 1.63 9.75
N PRO A 55 -6.13 2.73 8.99
CA PRO A 55 -4.94 3.12 8.23
C PRO A 55 -3.70 3.41 9.08
N GLY A 56 -3.86 3.71 10.37
CA GLY A 56 -2.79 4.06 11.31
C GLY A 56 -2.32 2.92 12.24
N LEU A 57 -2.57 1.65 11.88
CA LEU A 57 -2.22 0.45 12.66
C LEU A 57 -0.71 0.18 12.75
#